data_AF-A0A016SEP1-F1
#
_entry.id   AF-A0A016SEP1-F1
#
_cell.length_a   1.000
_cell.length_b   1.000
_cell.length_c   1.000
_cell.angle_alpha   90.00
_cell.angle_beta   90.00
_cell.angle_gamma   90.00
#
_symmetry.space_group_name_H-M   'P 1'
#
loop_
_entity.id
_entity.type
_entity.pdbx_description
1 polymer ?
#
loop_
_entity_poly.entity_id
_entity_poly.type
_entity_poly.pdbx_seq_one_letter_code
_entity_poly.pdbx_strand_id
1 'polypeptide(L)' 'MTLDPGWHVNDSLLPDLFDGNPVPTDKKKLEKKLCDLDIRDFALPCLPSCVTKETLTGPVVLQLTRYSCA' A
#
# COMPACT_ATOMS: atom_id res chain seq x y z
N MET A 1 3.30 1.62 -14.05
CA MET A 1 4.49 1.88 -13.21
C MET A 1 4.64 0.68 -12.30
N THR A 2 5.80 0.05 -12.21
CA THR A 2 5.98 -1.14 -11.36
C THR A 2 6.65 -0.74 -10.05
N LEU A 3 5.83 -0.60 -9.00
CA LEU A 3 6.27 -0.50 -7.60
C LEU A 3 7.10 -1.73 -7.22
N ASP A 4 7.81 -1.68 -6.09
CA ASP A 4 8.50 -2.86 -5.58
C ASP A 4 7.51 -4.01 -5.30
N PRO A 5 7.98 -5.26 -5.40
CA PRO A 5 7.10 -6.41 -5.22
C PRO A 5 6.48 -6.39 -3.82
N GLY A 6 5.16 -6.56 -3.76
CA GLY A 6 4.35 -6.56 -2.53
C GLY A 6 3.48 -5.33 -2.31
N TRP A 7 3.62 -4.28 -3.13
CA TRP A 7 2.64 -3.20 -3.18
C TRP A 7 1.38 -3.63 -3.92
N HIS A 8 0.27 -3.76 -3.19
CA HIS A 8 -1.04 -4.05 -3.75
C HIS A 8 -1.85 -2.76 -3.83
N VAL A 9 -1.61 -1.94 -4.86
CA VAL A 9 -2.22 -0.61 -5.02
C VAL A 9 -3.32 -0.65 -6.07
N ASN A 10 -4.41 0.07 -5.83
CA ASN A 10 -5.41 0.35 -6.84
C ASN A 10 -4.98 1.56 -7.67
N ASP A 11 -4.45 1.30 -8.86
CA ASP A 11 -3.98 2.35 -9.77
C ASP A 11 -5.06 3.38 -10.13
N SER A 12 -6.34 3.01 -10.03
CA SER A 12 -7.47 3.90 -10.33
C SER A 12 -7.64 5.01 -9.30
N LEU A 13 -7.17 4.81 -8.07
CA LEU A 13 -7.29 5.77 -6.96
C LEU A 13 -6.05 6.69 -6.86
N LEU A 14 -4.95 6.33 -7.52
CA LEU A 14 -3.73 7.14 -7.55
C LEU A 14 -3.96 8.59 -7.98
N PRO A 15 -4.74 8.89 -9.04
CA PRO A 15 -4.98 10.28 -9.45
C PRO A 15 -5.70 11.11 -8.39
N ASP A 16 -6.68 10.52 -7.69
CA ASP A 16 -7.44 11.19 -6.63
C ASP A 16 -6.57 11.46 -5.40
N LEU A 17 -5.66 10.53 -5.05
CA LEU A 17 -4.73 10.67 -3.91
C LEU A 17 -3.69 11.78 -4.09
N PHE A 18 -3.46 12.22 -5.32
CA PHE A 18 -2.53 13.32 -5.60
C PHE A 18 -3.25 14.65 -5.86
N ASP A 19 -4.56 14.78 -5.57
CA ASP A 19 -5.33 16.03 -5.69
C ASP A 19 -5.18 16.67 -7.08
N GLY A 20 -5.18 15.86 -8.15
CA GLY A 20 -5.00 16.34 -9.53
C GLY A 20 -3.55 16.71 -9.90
N ASN A 21 -2.58 16.53 -9.01
CA ASN A 21 -1.17 16.57 -9.36
C ASN A 21 -0.79 15.30 -10.13
N PRO A 22 0.17 15.39 -11.08
CA PRO A 22 0.64 14.21 -11.79
C PRO A 22 1.25 13.19 -10.81
N VAL A 23 0.80 11.94 -10.94
CA VAL A 23 1.37 10.79 -10.23
C VAL A 23 2.88 10.77 -10.52
N PRO A 24 3.74 10.72 -9.49
CA PRO A 24 5.18 10.64 -9.69
C PRO A 24 5.55 9.44 -10.58
N THR A 25 6.23 9.69 -11.69
CA THR A 25 6.79 8.63 -12.55
C THR A 25 8.00 7.95 -11.90
N ASP A 26 8.68 8.66 -11.00
CA ASP A 26 9.75 8.14 -10.16
C ASP A 26 9.20 7.17 -9.11
N LYS A 27 9.50 5.88 -9.28
CA LYS A 27 9.12 4.80 -8.36
C LYS A 27 9.40 5.13 -6.87
N LYS A 28 10.63 5.53 -6.54
CA LYS A 28 11.02 5.86 -5.16
C LYS A 28 10.24 7.03 -4.57
N LYS A 29 9.89 8.02 -5.40
CA LYS A 29 9.08 9.17 -4.94
C LYS A 29 7.64 8.75 -4.73
N LEU A 30 7.11 7.90 -5.62
CA LEU A 30 5.77 7.34 -5.47
C LEU A 30 5.66 6.51 -4.19
N GLU A 31 6.58 5.56 -3.97
CA GLU A 31 6.62 4.73 -2.76
C GLU A 31 6.73 5.56 -1.49
N LYS A 32 7.62 6.57 -1.48
CA LYS A 32 7.74 7.47 -0.34
C LYS A 32 6.40 8.16 -0.02
N LYS A 33 5.73 8.70 -1.04
CA LYS A 33 4.41 9.33 -0.84
C LYS A 33 3.35 8.34 -0.37
N LEU A 34 3.34 7.12 -0.91
CA LEU A 34 2.41 6.07 -0.48
C LEU A 34 2.64 5.66 0.98
N CYS A 35 3.89 5.68 1.46
CA CYS A 35 4.20 5.44 2.88
C CYS A 35 3.67 6.53 3.83
N ASP A 36 3.42 7.75 3.33
CA ASP A 36 2.87 8.86 4.11
C ASP A 36 1.32 8.87 4.11
N LEU A 37 0.69 8.01 3.30
CA LEU A 37 -0.75 7.92 3.13
C LEU A 37 -1.33 6.71 3.87
N ASP A 38 -2.63 6.75 4.16
CA ASP A 38 -3.32 5.60 4.72
C ASP A 38 -3.54 4.53 3.64
N ILE A 39 -2.99 3.33 3.87
CA ILE A 39 -3.10 2.19 2.96
C ILE A 39 -4.55 1.83 2.63
N ARG A 40 -5.51 2.16 3.51
CA ARG A 40 -6.95 1.88 3.29
C ARG A 40 -7.56 2.72 2.17
N ASP A 41 -6.96 3.87 1.85
CA ASP A 41 -7.48 4.78 0.84
C ASP A 41 -7.08 4.35 -0.58
N PHE A 42 -6.07 3.49 -0.72
CA PHE A 42 -5.48 3.17 -2.02
C PHE A 42 -5.15 1.71 -2.26
N ALA A 43 -5.01 0.88 -1.23
CA ALA A 43 -4.61 -0.50 -1.42
C ALA A 43 -5.76 -1.42 -1.79
N LEU A 44 -5.44 -2.42 -2.61
CA LEU A 44 -6.32 -3.55 -2.84
C LEU A 44 -6.16 -4.56 -1.69
N PRO A 45 -7.27 -5.19 -1.25
CA PRO A 45 -7.21 -6.23 -0.24
C PRO A 45 -6.37 -7.40 -0.77
N CYS A 46 -5.25 -7.67 -0.12
CA CYS A 46 -4.31 -8.75 -0.45
C CYS A 46 -4.28 -9.87 0.59
N LEU A 47 -4.85 -9.62 1.78
CA LEU A 47 -4.98 -10.60 2.84
C LEU A 47 -6.32 -11.35 2.68
N PRO A 48 -6.33 -12.68 2.86
CA PRO A 48 -7.59 -13.43 2.90
C PRO A 48 -8.45 -12.94 4.07
N SER A 49 -9.77 -12.88 3.87
CA SER A 49 -10.76 -12.41 4.86
C SER A 49 -10.66 -13.12 6.21
N CYS A 50 -10.17 -14.36 6.21
CA CYS A 50 -9.81 -15.12 7.39
C CYS A 50 -8.30 -15.40 7.38
N VAL A 51 -7.50 -14.51 7.98
CA VAL A 51 -6.09 -14.82 8.31
C VAL A 51 -6.09 -15.75 9.53
N THR A 52 -6.60 -16.96 9.35
CA THR A 52 -6.46 -18.08 10.29
C THR A 52 -5.33 -19.02 9.87
N LYS A 53 -4.74 -18.80 8.69
CA LYS A 53 -3.70 -19.65 8.13
C LYS A 53 -2.36 -19.30 8.76
N GLU A 54 -1.68 -20.33 9.26
CA GLU A 54 -0.36 -20.30 9.90
C GLU A 54 0.76 -19.75 8.99
N THR A 55 0.46 -19.51 7.72
CA THR A 55 1.42 -19.08 6.69
C THR A 55 0.85 -17.95 5.83
N LEU A 56 1.59 -16.85 5.77
CA LEU A 56 1.37 -15.73 4.86
C LEU A 56 2.45 -15.76 3.77
N THR A 57 2.05 -15.88 2.51
CA THR A 57 2.99 -15.86 1.37
C THR A 57 3.30 -14.42 0.98
N GLY A 58 4.54 -13.99 1.20
CA GLY A 58 5.04 -12.69 0.77
C GLY A 58 5.54 -12.68 -0.68
N PRO A 59 5.98 -11.50 -1.19
CA PRO A 59 6.09 -10.22 -0.49
C PRO A 59 4.75 -9.46 -0.44
N VAL A 60 4.46 -8.82 0.70
CA VAL A 60 3.26 -7.99 0.91
C VAL A 60 3.64 -6.79 1.77
N VAL A 61 3.22 -5.59 1.36
CA VAL A 61 3.37 -4.34 2.13
C VAL A 61 2.11 -4.12 2.98
N LEU A 62 2.32 -3.83 4.28
CA LEU A 62 1.25 -3.57 5.25
C LEU A 62 1.58 -2.32 6.08
N GLN A 63 0.54 -1.65 6.59
CA GLN A 63 0.67 -0.49 7.46
C GLN A 63 0.47 -0.86 8.93
N LEU A 64 1.36 -0.37 9.80
CA LEU A 64 1.20 -0.48 11.25
C LEU A 64 0.16 0.53 11.74
N THR A 65 -1.02 0.06 12.14
CA THR A 65 -2.08 0.96 12.67
C THR A 65 -1.85 1.35 14.13
N ARG A 66 -1.35 0.43 14.95
CA ARG A 66 -1.12 0.67 16.38
C ARG A 66 0.01 -0.21 16.88
N TYR A 67 0.90 0.39 17.65
CA TYR A 67 1.92 -0.31 18.42
C TYR A 67 1.81 0.16 19.87
N SER A 68 1.75 -0.78 20.81
CA SER A 68 1.70 -0.49 22.24
C SER A 68 2.81 -1.26 22.95
N CYS A 69 3.67 -0.56 23.69
CA CYS A 69 4.59 -1.19 24.63
C CYS A 69 3.85 -1.49 25.93
N ALA A 70 4.05 -2.72 26.43
CA ALA A 70 3.61 -3.15 27.75
C ALA A 70 4.54 -2.62 28.84
#